data_AF-Q1ZSP7-F1
#
_entry.id   AF-Q1ZSP7-F1
#
_cell.length_a   1.000
_cell.length_b   1.000
_cell.length_c   1.000
_cell.angle_alpha   90.00
_cell.angle_beta   90.00
_cell.angle_gamma   90.00
#
_symmetry.space_group_name_H-M   'P 1'
#
loop_
_entity.id
_entity.type
_entity.pdbx_description
1 polymer ?
#
loop_
_entity_poly.entity_id
_entity_poly.type
_entity_poly.pdbx_seq_one_letter_code
_entity_poly.pdbx_strand_id
1 'polypeptide(L)'
;MVDLYNAQYLQQFFEANVNVLQIIPVFVVMCPPDQAVTLNHEHTDYQWCTLEEAKALTPFPNQHRVFDHVWAYFVDKPIESLFKVDIKQNIPDY
;
A
#
# COMPACT_ATOMS: atom_id res chain seq x y z
N MET A 1 -11.42 13.74 0.00
CA MET A 1 -11.91 12.58 0.78
C MET A 1 -10.85 11.50 0.63
N VAL A 2 -10.49 10.82 1.72
CA VAL A 2 -9.50 9.74 1.70
C VAL A 2 -10.28 8.44 1.72
N ASP A 3 -10.12 7.62 0.69
CA ASP A 3 -10.77 6.31 0.58
C ASP A 3 -9.74 5.20 0.72
N LEU A 4 -10.04 4.21 1.55
CA LEU A 4 -9.21 3.03 1.79
C LEU A 4 -9.78 1.84 1.01
N TYR A 5 -8.91 1.09 0.36
CA TYR A 5 -9.24 -0.12 -0.36
C TYR A 5 -8.29 -1.26 0.05
N ASN A 6 -8.81 -2.48 0.09
CA ASN A 6 -7.94 -3.65 0.10
C ASN A 6 -7.44 -3.88 -1.34
N ALA A 7 -6.16 -4.16 -1.52
CA ALA A 7 -5.58 -4.29 -2.86
C ALA A 7 -5.89 -5.64 -3.52
N GLN A 8 -6.62 -6.54 -2.83
CA GLN A 8 -6.75 -7.95 -3.23
C GLN A 8 -5.38 -8.60 -3.52
N TYR A 9 -4.36 -8.23 -2.73
CA TYR A 9 -2.99 -8.71 -2.89
C TYR A 9 -2.35 -8.99 -1.52
N LEU A 10 -1.55 -10.05 -1.47
CA LEU A 10 -0.77 -10.41 -0.29
C LEU A 10 0.72 -10.31 -0.62
N GLN A 11 1.44 -9.50 0.14
CA GLN A 11 2.90 -9.51 0.10
C GLN A 11 3.42 -10.65 0.97
N GLN A 12 4.30 -11.46 0.40
CA GLN A 12 4.85 -12.64 1.07
C GLN A 12 6.38 -12.62 0.99
N PHE A 13 7.05 -12.78 2.13
CA PHE A 13 8.50 -12.87 2.20
C PHE A 13 8.93 -13.53 3.51
N PHE A 14 10.15 -14.06 3.53
CA PHE A 14 10.76 -14.57 4.75
C PHE A 14 11.55 -13.45 5.43
N GLU A 15 11.26 -13.19 6.71
CA GLU A 15 11.95 -12.18 7.49
C GLU A 15 13.02 -12.85 8.36
N ALA A 16 14.27 -12.78 7.92
CA ALA A 16 15.38 -13.50 8.54
C ALA A 16 15.66 -13.08 9.99
N ASN A 17 15.43 -11.81 10.35
CA ASN A 17 15.72 -11.28 11.69
C ASN A 17 14.85 -11.91 12.79
N VAL A 18 13.65 -12.37 12.44
CA VAL A 18 12.70 -13.00 13.36
C VAL A 18 12.37 -14.44 12.98
N ASN A 19 12.95 -14.94 11.88
CA ASN A 19 12.81 -16.31 11.38
C ASN A 19 11.34 -16.73 11.16
N VAL A 20 10.55 -15.86 10.51
CA VAL A 20 9.15 -16.14 10.17
C VAL A 20 8.86 -15.91 8.69
N LEU A 21 7.87 -16.64 8.17
CA LEU A 21 7.22 -16.28 6.92
C LEU A 21 6.18 -15.19 7.19
N GLN A 22 6.36 -14.03 6.57
CA GLN A 22 5.39 -12.92 6.60
C GLN A 22 4.37 -13.09 5.48
N ILE A 23 3.09 -12.88 5.80
CA ILE A 23 1.99 -12.77 4.84
C ILE A 23 1.20 -11.53 5.22
N ILE A 24 1.36 -10.46 4.43
CA ILE A 24 0.89 -9.13 4.78
C ILE A 24 -0.17 -8.69 3.76
N PRO A 25 -1.40 -8.35 4.20
CA PRO A 25 -2.41 -7.79 3.30
C PRO A 25 -2.01 -6.39 2.85
N VAL A 26 -2.11 -6.14 1.55
CA VAL A 26 -1.83 -4.84 0.95
C VAL A 26 -3.11 -4.01 0.90
N PHE A 27 -3.00 -2.73 1.24
CA PHE A 27 -4.07 -1.75 1.13
C PHE A 27 -3.62 -0.55 0.29
N VAL A 28 -4.58 0.13 -0.33
CA VAL A 28 -4.37 1.34 -1.13
C VAL A 28 -5.20 2.46 -0.54
N VAL A 29 -4.58 3.62 -0.37
CA VAL A 29 -5.24 4.85 0.06
C VAL A 29 -5.29 5.82 -1.11
N MET A 30 -6.49 6.15 -1.57
CA MET A 30 -6.69 7.20 -2.56
C MET A 30 -6.79 8.54 -1.85
N CYS A 31 -5.94 9.49 -2.24
CA CYS A 31 -5.89 10.83 -1.67
C CYS A 31 -5.92 11.90 -2.77
N PRO A 32 -6.29 13.14 -2.43
CA PRO A 32 -6.17 14.26 -3.36
C PRO A 32 -4.72 14.47 -3.82
N PRO A 33 -4.50 15.06 -5.01
CA PRO A 33 -3.16 15.50 -5.42
C PRO A 33 -2.51 16.39 -4.36
N ASP A 34 -1.20 16.26 -4.19
CA ASP A 34 -0.37 17.03 -3.26
C ASP A 34 -0.84 17.00 -1.80
N GLN A 35 -1.52 15.92 -1.40
CA GLN A 35 -1.89 15.68 0.00
C GLN A 35 -0.64 15.77 0.88
N ALA A 36 -0.68 16.65 1.89
CA ALA A 36 0.40 16.76 2.86
C ALA A 36 0.55 15.43 3.64
N VAL A 37 1.77 14.89 3.66
CA VAL A 37 2.11 13.66 4.39
C VAL A 37 2.78 14.04 5.70
N THR A 38 2.30 13.50 6.80
CA THR A 38 2.94 13.61 8.12
C THR A 38 3.55 12.26 8.47
N LEU A 39 4.86 12.26 8.70
CA LEU A 39 5.61 11.04 9.03
C LEU A 39 5.65 10.82 10.54
N ASN A 40 5.65 9.55 10.95
CA ASN A 40 5.98 9.15 12.31
C ASN A 40 7.52 9.00 12.46
N HIS A 41 7.98 8.55 13.63
CA HIS A 41 9.40 8.38 13.93
C HIS A 41 10.07 7.19 13.21
N GLU A 42 9.31 6.31 12.56
CA GLU A 42 9.84 5.18 11.79
C GLU A 42 10.34 5.61 10.41
N HIS A 43 9.98 6.84 9.97
CA HIS A 43 10.29 7.37 8.65
C HIS A 43 10.91 8.76 8.74
N THR A 44 11.81 9.07 7.81
CA THR A 44 12.57 10.34 7.80
C THR A 44 12.21 11.25 6.63
N ASP A 45 11.69 10.70 5.53
CA ASP A 45 11.31 11.46 4.33
C ASP A 45 10.24 10.72 3.51
N TYR A 46 9.61 11.43 2.56
CA TYR A 46 8.65 10.86 1.62
C TYR A 46 8.74 11.53 0.24
N GLN A 47 8.33 10.79 -0.80
CA GLN A 47 8.27 11.30 -2.17
C GLN A 47 7.02 10.77 -2.88
N TRP A 48 6.36 11.62 -3.68
CA TRP A 48 5.38 11.19 -4.67
C TRP A 48 6.13 10.73 -5.93
N CYS A 49 5.92 9.48 -6.33
CA CYS A 49 6.68 8.84 -7.41
C CYS A 49 5.77 8.34 -8.53
N THR A 50 6.32 8.30 -9.75
CA THR A 50 5.84 7.41 -10.82
C THR A 50 6.12 5.94 -10.47
N LEU A 51 5.49 5.01 -11.20
CA LEU A 51 5.72 3.57 -11.01
C LEU A 51 7.21 3.19 -11.14
N GLU A 52 7.87 3.73 -12.16
CA GLU A 52 9.27 3.41 -12.45
C GLU A 52 10.22 3.99 -11.40
N GLU A 53 9.97 5.20 -10.91
CA GLU A 53 10.72 5.78 -9.78
C GLU A 53 10.54 4.96 -8.50
N ALA A 54 9.32 4.53 -8.19
CA ALA A 54 9.04 3.70 -7.01
C ALA A 54 9.79 2.35 -7.07
N LYS A 55 9.82 1.71 -8.24
CA LYS A 55 10.60 0.47 -8.44
C LYS A 55 12.11 0.71 -8.33
N ALA A 56 12.61 1.80 -8.89
CA ALA A 56 14.04 2.14 -8.82
C ALA A 56 14.51 2.39 -7.37
N LEU A 57 13.65 2.95 -6.52
CA LEU A 57 13.94 3.26 -5.12
C LEU A 57 13.80 2.06 -4.17
N THR A 58 13.16 0.97 -4.60
CA THR A 58 12.88 -0.19 -3.74
C THR A 58 13.73 -1.41 -4.15
N PRO A 59 14.46 -2.05 -3.23
CA PRO A 59 15.39 -3.11 -3.59
C PRO A 59 14.72 -4.49 -3.74
N PHE A 60 13.49 -4.67 -3.26
CA PHE A 60 12.86 -5.98 -3.14
C PHE A 60 11.96 -6.32 -4.35
N PRO A 61 12.23 -7.40 -5.11
CA PRO A 61 11.43 -7.79 -6.27
C PRO A 61 9.95 -8.06 -5.94
N ASN A 62 9.66 -8.58 -4.75
CA ASN A 62 8.28 -8.81 -4.32
C ASN A 62 7.52 -7.50 -4.10
N GLN A 63 8.22 -6.41 -3.73
CA GLN A 63 7.62 -5.08 -3.60
C GLN A 63 7.33 -4.47 -4.97
N HIS A 64 8.18 -4.72 -5.98
CA HIS A 64 7.88 -4.32 -7.37
C HIS A 64 6.59 -4.94 -7.88
N ARG A 65 6.36 -6.23 -7.58
CA ARG A 65 5.10 -6.92 -7.93
C ARG A 65 3.88 -6.31 -7.25
N VAL A 66 4.03 -5.84 -6.01
CA VAL A 66 2.97 -5.10 -5.32
C VAL A 66 2.67 -3.80 -6.07
N PHE A 67 3.70 -3.05 -6.47
CA PHE A 67 3.50 -1.81 -7.23
C PHE A 67 2.86 -2.04 -8.59
N ASP A 68 3.31 -3.04 -9.35
CA ASP A 68 2.70 -3.42 -10.63
C ASP A 68 1.22 -3.75 -10.48
N HIS A 69 0.86 -4.52 -9.45
CA HIS A 69 -0.52 -4.88 -9.16
C HIS A 69 -1.35 -3.65 -8.79
N VAL A 70 -0.87 -2.83 -7.86
CA VAL A 70 -1.57 -1.61 -7.44
C VAL A 70 -1.78 -0.69 -8.63
N TRP A 71 -0.77 -0.47 -9.47
CA TRP A 71 -0.86 0.41 -10.62
C TRP A 71 -1.91 -0.08 -11.63
N ALA A 72 -1.89 -1.37 -11.95
CA ALA A 72 -2.79 -1.96 -12.95
C ALA A 72 -4.29 -1.93 -12.55
N TYR A 73 -4.62 -1.84 -11.26
CA TYR A 73 -6.00 -1.92 -10.76
C TYR A 73 -6.50 -0.65 -10.07
N PHE A 74 -5.60 0.24 -9.65
CA PHE A 74 -5.97 1.49 -8.97
C PHE A 74 -5.58 2.76 -9.73
N VAL A 75 -4.73 2.66 -10.75
CA VAL A 75 -4.32 3.78 -11.60
C VAL A 75 -4.82 3.60 -13.03
N ASP A 76 -4.49 2.46 -13.65
CA ASP A 76 -4.78 2.23 -15.07
C ASP A 76 -6.24 1.87 -15.36
N LYS A 77 -7.01 1.51 -14.33
CA LYS A 77 -8.40 1.05 -14.43
C LYS A 77 -9.30 1.76 -13.43
N PRO A 78 -10.60 1.85 -13.70
CA PRO A 78 -11.57 2.24 -12.67
C PRO A 78 -11.46 1.31 -11.46
N ILE A 79 -11.40 1.89 -10.27
CA ILE A 79 -11.28 1.15 -9.01
C ILE A 79 -12.58 0.39 -8.75
N GLU A 80 -12.47 -0.90 -8.42
CA GLU A 80 -13.62 -1.71 -8.05
C GLU A 80 -14.14 -1.32 -6.66
N SER A 81 -15.43 -0.98 -6.60
CA SER A 81 -16.13 -0.56 -5.38
C SER A 81 -16.13 -1.62 -4.28
N LEU A 82 -16.13 -2.91 -4.66
CA LEU A 82 -16.08 -4.04 -3.72
C LEU A 82 -14.77 -4.09 -2.92
N PHE A 83 -13.73 -3.40 -3.36
CA PHE A 83 -12.46 -3.36 -2.65
C PHE A 83 -12.45 -2.34 -1.52
N LYS A 84 -13.47 -1.47 -1.43
CA LYS A 84 -13.53 -0.41 -0.42
C LYS A 84 -13.63 -0.98 0.99
N VAL A 85 -12.84 -0.43 1.91
CA VAL A 85 -12.81 -0.82 3.32
C VAL A 85 -13.42 0.31 4.15
N ASP A 86 -14.44 0.00 4.95
CA ASP A 86 -15.00 0.94 5.92
C ASP A 86 -14.22 0.85 7.24
N ILE A 87 -13.47 1.91 7.54
CA ILE A 87 -12.66 2.00 8.76
C ILE A 87 -13.56 2.23 10.00
N LYS A 88 -14.75 2.82 9.83
CA LYS A 88 -15.66 3.11 10.96
C LYS A 88 -16.35 1.88 11.52
N GLN A 89 -16.37 0.77 10.78
CA GLN A 89 -17.04 -0.47 11.21
C GLN A 89 -16.12 -1.46 11.93
N ASN A 90 -14.80 -1.22 11.96
CA ASN A 90 -13.81 -2.22 12.37
C ASN A 90 -12.98 -1.84 13.61
N ILE A 91 -13.37 -0.81 14.35
CA ILE A 91 -12.83 -0.59 15.70
C ILE A 91 -13.81 -1.30 16.65
N PRO A 92 -13.47 -2.46 17.23
CA PRO A 92 -14.29 -3.00 18.29
C PRO A 92 -14.28 -2.03 19.47
N ASP A 93 -15.46 -1.71 20.00
CA ASP A 93 -15.63 -0.94 21.24
C ASP A 93 -15.02 -1.74 22.40
N TYR A 94 -13.73 -1.54 22.69
CA TYR A 94 -13.09 -2.00 23.91
C TYR A 94 -12.39 -0.85 24.62
#